data_AF-A0A328BWS7-F1
#
_entry.id   AF-A0A328BWS7-F1
#
_cell.length_a   1.000
_cell.length_b   1.000
_cell.length_c   1.000
_cell.angle_alpha   90.00
_cell.angle_beta   90.00
_cell.angle_gamma   90.00
#
_symmetry.space_group_name_H-M   'P 1'
#
loop_
_entity.id
_entity.type
_entity.pdbx_description
1 polymer ?
#
loop_
_entity_poly.entity_id
_entity_poly.type
_entity_poly.pdbx_seq_one_letter_code
_entity_poly.pdbx_strand_id
1 'polypeptide(L)'
;MQWRVSKATEPRPAAESSSWGLIFFLLLISPLVLLGLLIGLAMLALLGLYYTLQGWLRRSEPMKPAPPAPPVRVLDTPRLVIELTDEAALALSLEQEQVSDAWADVGDENLLSLAATTPILPGLHGQLVTGFCHPWHGGLLLQVVEATDGEPAVTSVLGWADPATQTWQPLAEAGAFLLFHPEDAPDNVIEGWNQDQGKIKLTLLLEPSLHP
;
A
#
# COMPACT_ATOMS: atom_id res chain seq x y z
N MET A 1 -64.74 29.78 72.44
CA MET A 1 -64.18 29.48 71.10
C MET A 1 -64.20 30.76 70.28
N GLN A 2 -63.03 31.35 70.01
CA GLN A 2 -62.88 32.56 69.20
C GLN A 2 -62.35 32.17 67.82
N TRP A 3 -63.04 32.60 66.77
CA TRP A 3 -62.64 32.41 65.39
C TRP A 3 -61.80 33.61 64.93
N ARG A 4 -60.57 33.38 64.48
CA ARG A 4 -59.72 34.39 63.83
C ARG A 4 -59.89 34.27 62.31
N VAL A 5 -60.41 35.33 61.71
CA VAL A 5 -60.53 35.48 60.25
C VAL A 5 -59.19 36.01 59.72
N SER A 6 -58.54 35.25 58.84
CA SER A 6 -57.33 35.67 58.14
C SER A 6 -57.72 36.25 56.78
N LYS A 7 -57.27 37.47 56.47
CA LYS A 7 -57.52 38.12 55.18
C LYS A 7 -56.79 37.37 54.06
N ALA A 8 -57.53 36.98 53.02
CA ALA A 8 -56.97 36.45 51.79
C ALA A 8 -56.06 37.50 51.14
N THR A 9 -54.82 37.13 50.87
CA THR A 9 -53.84 37.96 50.16
C THR A 9 -54.04 37.68 48.68
N GLU A 10 -54.36 38.71 47.89
CA GLU A 10 -54.55 38.57 46.44
C GLU A 10 -53.26 38.10 45.74
N PRO A 11 -53.35 37.21 44.73
CA PRO A 11 -52.19 36.73 44.00
C PRO A 11 -51.60 37.85 43.12
N ARG A 12 -50.28 38.04 43.24
CA ARG A 12 -49.49 38.97 42.43
C ARG A 12 -49.51 38.52 40.95
N PRO A 13 -49.74 39.41 39.98
CA PRO A 13 -49.74 39.02 38.57
C PRO A 13 -48.36 38.51 38.16
N ALA A 14 -48.34 37.39 37.44
CA ALA A 14 -47.12 36.81 36.87
C ALA A 14 -46.48 37.81 35.89
N ALA A 15 -45.19 38.07 36.07
CA ALA A 15 -44.44 38.92 35.16
C ALA A 15 -44.35 38.23 33.79
N GLU A 16 -44.98 38.82 32.77
CA GLU A 16 -44.83 38.44 31.37
C GLU A 16 -43.35 38.52 30.97
N SER A 17 -42.71 37.36 30.80
CA SER A 17 -41.35 37.29 30.24
C SER A 17 -41.39 37.73 28.78
N SER A 18 -40.73 38.83 28.44
CA SER A 18 -40.77 39.44 27.11
C SER A 18 -40.04 38.61 26.04
N SER A 19 -40.73 37.60 25.51
CA SER A 19 -40.30 36.73 24.40
C SER A 19 -39.79 37.51 23.17
N TRP A 20 -40.31 38.73 22.96
CA TRP A 20 -39.89 39.64 21.89
C TRP A 20 -38.40 39.96 21.89
N GLY A 21 -37.77 40.11 23.06
CA GLY A 21 -36.33 40.43 23.15
C GLY A 21 -35.43 39.35 22.56
N LEU A 22 -35.80 38.08 22.76
CA LEU A 22 -35.07 36.93 22.21
C LEU A 22 -35.22 36.85 20.69
N ILE A 23 -36.41 37.14 20.16
CA ILE A 23 -36.67 37.12 18.71
C ILE A 23 -35.82 38.17 17.99
N PHE A 24 -35.76 39.40 18.51
CA PHE A 24 -34.92 40.46 17.92
C PHE A 24 -33.42 40.12 17.99
N PHE A 25 -32.96 39.53 19.08
CA PHE A 25 -31.57 39.13 19.24
C PHE A 25 -31.17 38.02 18.25
N LEU A 26 -32.03 37.02 18.05
CA LEU A 26 -31.80 35.95 17.07
C LEU A 26 -31.79 36.47 15.62
N LEU A 27 -32.69 37.40 15.28
CA LEU A 27 -32.71 38.03 13.96
C LEU A 27 -31.45 38.84 13.68
N LEU A 28 -30.87 39.50 14.69
CA LEU A 28 -29.66 40.29 14.55
C LEU A 28 -28.40 39.42 14.37
N ILE A 29 -28.33 38.28 15.05
CA ILE A 29 -27.17 37.38 15.02
C ILE A 29 -27.17 36.46 13.80
N SER A 30 -28.35 36.10 13.29
CA SER A 30 -28.52 35.24 12.11
C SER A 30 -27.65 35.61 10.90
N PRO A 31 -27.64 36.87 10.40
CA PRO A 31 -26.79 37.23 9.26
C PRO A 31 -25.30 37.10 9.56
N LEU A 32 -24.88 37.33 10.81
CA LEU A 32 -23.49 37.22 11.21
C LEU A 32 -23.02 35.75 11.20
N VAL A 33 -23.87 34.84 11.68
CA VAL A 33 -23.61 33.39 11.66
C VAL A 33 -23.57 32.88 10.22
N LEU A 34 -24.53 33.31 9.38
CA LEU A 34 -24.57 32.95 7.96
C LEU A 34 -23.30 33.41 7.23
N LEU A 35 -22.85 34.64 7.50
CA LEU A 35 -21.62 35.18 6.93
C LEU A 35 -20.38 34.37 7.37
N GLY A 36 -20.29 34.00 8.65
CA GLY A 36 -19.21 33.16 9.15
C GLY A 36 -19.16 31.79 8.48
N LEU A 37 -20.31 31.15 8.28
CA LEU A 37 -20.40 29.87 7.56
C LEU A 37 -19.96 29.99 6.10
N LEU A 38 -20.37 31.05 5.40
CA LEU A 38 -19.96 31.29 4.02
C LEU A 38 -18.44 31.50 3.89
N ILE A 39 -17.83 32.25 4.82
CA ILE A 39 -16.38 32.45 4.85
C ILE A 39 -15.66 31.13 5.11
N GLY A 40 -16.15 30.33 6.07
CA GLY A 40 -15.57 29.01 6.37
C GLY A 40 -15.60 28.05 5.18
N LEU A 41 -16.73 27.98 4.48
CA LEU A 41 -16.87 27.18 3.26
C LEU A 41 -15.95 27.66 2.14
N ALA A 42 -15.83 28.97 1.94
CA ALA A 42 -14.91 29.54 0.94
C ALA A 42 -13.45 29.20 1.24
N MET A 43 -13.03 29.25 2.52
CA MET A 43 -11.67 28.85 2.92
C MET A 43 -11.40 27.36 2.68
N LEU A 44 -12.35 26.48 3.00
CA LEU A 44 -12.21 25.04 2.74
C LEU A 44 -12.09 24.74 1.24
N ALA A 45 -12.89 25.41 0.40
CA ALA A 45 -12.81 25.27 -1.05
C ALA A 45 -11.45 25.74 -1.60
N LEU A 46 -10.95 26.89 -1.13
CA LEU A 46 -9.62 27.39 -1.49
C LEU A 46 -8.50 26.44 -1.06
N LEU A 47 -8.60 25.86 0.14
CA LEU A 47 -7.62 24.90 0.63
C LEU A 47 -7.63 23.60 -0.19
N GLY A 48 -8.81 23.09 -0.52
CA GLY A 48 -8.96 21.93 -1.42
C GLY A 48 -8.35 22.20 -2.80
N LEU A 49 -8.60 23.37 -3.37
CA LEU A 49 -8.02 23.79 -4.65
C LEU A 49 -6.49 23.92 -4.58
N TYR A 50 -5.97 24.45 -3.48
CA TYR A 50 -4.52 24.55 -3.26
C TYR A 50 -3.84 23.17 -3.26
N TYR A 51 -4.43 22.18 -2.58
CA TYR A 51 -3.89 20.83 -2.55
C TYR A 51 -3.95 20.13 -3.91
N THR A 52 -5.03 20.30 -4.68
CA THR A 52 -5.13 19.71 -6.02
C THR A 52 -4.13 20.32 -6.99
N LEU A 53 -3.93 21.65 -6.93
CA LEU A 53 -2.89 22.34 -7.70
C LEU A 53 -1.48 21.86 -7.33
N GLN A 54 -1.17 21.71 -6.03
CA GLN A 54 0.14 21.19 -5.61
C GLN A 54 0.39 19.76 -6.10
N GLY A 55 -0.61 18.89 -6.02
CA GLY A 55 -0.50 17.52 -6.54
C GLY A 55 -0.24 17.49 -8.05
N TRP A 56 -0.86 18.41 -8.79
CA TRP A 56 -0.66 18.52 -10.23
C TRP A 56 0.72 19.07 -10.60
N LEU A 57 1.24 20.06 -9.86
CA LEU A 57 2.60 20.57 -10.07
C LEU A 57 3.67 19.52 -9.73
N ARG A 58 3.47 18.70 -8.69
CA ARG A 58 4.42 17.63 -8.34
C ARG A 58 4.49 16.50 -9.37
N ARG A 59 3.41 16.23 -10.11
CA ARG A 59 3.42 15.24 -11.21
C ARG A 59 4.17 15.70 -12.46
N SER A 60 4.58 16.97 -12.53
CA SER A 60 5.10 17.58 -13.75
C SER A 60 6.63 17.69 -13.81
N GLU A 61 7.41 16.99 -12.97
CA GLU A 61 8.85 16.91 -13.21
C GLU A 61 9.10 16.05 -14.46
N PRO A 62 9.60 16.63 -15.58
CA PRO A 62 10.01 15.84 -16.72
C PRO A 62 11.18 14.97 -16.26
N MET A 63 10.97 13.66 -16.32
CA MET A 63 11.96 12.67 -15.96
C MET A 63 13.23 12.94 -16.76
N LYS A 64 14.26 13.45 -16.07
CA LYS A 64 15.57 13.69 -16.66
C LYS A 64 16.02 12.35 -17.25
N PRO A 65 16.35 12.26 -18.55
CA PRO A 65 16.83 11.01 -19.13
C PRO A 65 18.03 10.55 -18.31
N ALA A 66 17.93 9.33 -17.78
CA ALA A 66 18.99 8.74 -17.00
C ALA A 66 20.29 8.77 -17.82
N PRO A 67 21.45 9.02 -17.19
CA PRO A 67 22.74 8.82 -17.83
C PRO A 67 22.77 7.43 -18.49
N PRO A 68 23.40 7.26 -19.66
CA PRO A 68 23.54 5.94 -20.25
C PRO A 68 24.17 5.02 -19.20
N ALA A 69 23.44 3.97 -18.84
CA ALA A 69 23.89 3.01 -17.86
C ALA A 69 25.27 2.48 -18.29
N PRO A 70 26.21 2.26 -17.35
CA PRO A 70 27.42 1.50 -17.66
C PRO A 70 27.01 0.17 -18.31
N PRO A 71 27.84 -0.40 -19.21
CA PRO A 71 27.48 -1.63 -19.92
C PRO A 71 27.12 -2.70 -18.90
N VAL A 72 25.81 -2.96 -18.79
CA VAL A 72 25.26 -4.05 -18.03
C VAL A 72 25.93 -5.29 -18.57
N ARG A 73 26.58 -6.07 -17.71
CA ARG A 73 26.84 -7.47 -18.05
C ARG A 73 25.46 -8.09 -18.17
N VAL A 74 24.94 -8.13 -19.39
CA VAL A 74 23.75 -8.88 -19.75
C VAL A 74 24.11 -10.32 -19.45
N LEU A 75 23.81 -10.76 -18.23
CA LEU A 75 23.53 -12.18 -18.03
C LEU A 75 22.39 -12.47 -18.97
N ASP A 76 22.60 -13.42 -19.88
CA ASP A 76 21.61 -13.90 -20.83
C ASP A 76 20.25 -13.98 -20.12
N THR A 77 19.32 -13.10 -20.49
CA THR A 77 18.16 -12.75 -19.67
C THR A 77 17.38 -14.03 -19.36
N PRO A 78 17.35 -14.49 -18.10
CA PRO A 78 16.76 -15.79 -17.81
C PRO A 78 15.27 -15.73 -18.12
N ARG A 79 14.82 -16.62 -19.00
CA ARG A 79 13.40 -16.71 -19.33
C ARG A 79 12.68 -17.43 -18.21
N LEU A 80 11.70 -16.77 -17.63
CA LEU A 80 10.79 -17.35 -16.65
C LEU A 80 9.72 -18.17 -17.39
N VAL A 81 9.67 -19.47 -17.12
CA VAL A 81 8.55 -20.33 -17.55
C VAL A 81 7.66 -20.57 -16.33
N ILE A 82 6.43 -20.06 -16.41
CA ILE A 82 5.39 -20.25 -15.41
C ILE A 82 4.59 -21.49 -15.80
N GLU A 83 4.71 -22.55 -15.00
CA GLU A 83 3.90 -23.75 -15.12
C GLU A 83 2.88 -23.77 -13.98
N LEU A 84 1.59 -23.73 -14.35
CA LEU A 84 0.51 -23.98 -13.40
C LEU A 84 0.49 -25.48 -13.09
N THR A 85 0.51 -25.84 -11.81
CA THR A 85 0.52 -27.24 -11.39
C THR A 85 -0.90 -27.75 -11.15
N ASP A 86 -1.34 -28.72 -11.96
CA ASP A 86 -2.69 -29.31 -11.87
C ASP A 86 -2.94 -30.10 -10.57
N GLU A 87 -1.87 -30.51 -9.86
CA GLU A 87 -1.95 -31.21 -8.57
C GLU A 87 -2.53 -30.32 -7.44
N ALA A 88 -2.51 -28.99 -7.60
CA ALA A 88 -2.99 -28.03 -6.61
C ALA A 88 -4.53 -27.89 -6.56
N ALA A 89 -5.26 -28.37 -7.57
CA ALA A 89 -6.72 -28.23 -7.64
C ALA A 89 -7.49 -29.16 -6.67
N LEU A 90 -6.82 -30.18 -6.10
CA LEU A 90 -7.45 -31.22 -5.26
C LEU A 90 -6.87 -31.35 -3.83
N ALA A 91 -5.68 -30.81 -3.55
CA ALA A 91 -5.08 -30.75 -2.19
C ALA A 91 -5.56 -29.54 -1.35
N LEU A 92 -6.69 -28.96 -1.76
CA LEU A 92 -7.12 -27.57 -1.57
C LEU A 92 -7.67 -27.22 -0.18
N SER A 93 -7.41 -28.00 0.88
CA SER A 93 -7.94 -27.65 2.20
C SER A 93 -7.05 -27.96 3.38
N LEU A 94 -6.25 -29.03 3.34
CA LEU A 94 -5.53 -29.51 4.53
C LEU A 94 -4.09 -28.99 4.56
N GLU A 95 -3.42 -28.95 3.41
CA GLU A 95 -2.13 -28.25 3.28
C GLU A 95 -2.31 -26.72 3.37
N GLN A 96 -3.46 -26.19 2.92
CA GLN A 96 -3.77 -24.76 3.02
C GLN A 96 -3.96 -24.29 4.46
N GLU A 97 -4.60 -25.10 5.31
CA GLU A 97 -4.76 -24.80 6.74
C GLU A 97 -3.42 -24.97 7.47
N GLN A 98 -2.63 -26.00 7.15
CA GLN A 98 -1.30 -26.20 7.74
C GLN A 98 -0.28 -25.14 7.32
N VAL A 99 -0.33 -24.69 6.07
CA VAL A 99 0.52 -23.61 5.56
C VAL A 99 0.08 -22.28 6.16
N SER A 100 -1.24 -22.00 6.26
CA SER A 100 -1.76 -20.83 6.97
C SER A 100 -1.48 -20.83 8.49
N ASP A 101 -1.50 -21.99 9.15
CA ASP A 101 -1.22 -22.12 10.57
C ASP A 101 0.29 -22.07 10.85
N ALA A 102 1.11 -22.70 10.00
CA ALA A 102 2.55 -22.48 10.01
C ALA A 102 2.89 -21.00 9.72
N TRP A 103 2.10 -20.30 8.90
CA TRP A 103 2.21 -18.86 8.66
C TRP A 103 1.81 -17.99 9.86
N ALA A 104 0.95 -18.47 10.77
CA ALA A 104 0.63 -17.78 12.01
C ALA A 104 1.71 -17.99 13.10
N ASP A 105 2.42 -19.12 13.05
CA ASP A 105 3.39 -19.54 14.07
C ASP A 105 4.85 -19.16 13.76
N VAL A 106 5.21 -18.88 12.49
CA VAL A 106 6.51 -18.25 12.15
C VAL A 106 6.39 -16.74 12.39
N GLY A 107 6.52 -16.35 13.65
CA GLY A 107 6.37 -14.98 14.15
C GLY A 107 7.41 -13.97 13.64
N ASP A 108 7.40 -13.68 12.34
CA ASP A 108 8.01 -12.47 11.78
C ASP A 108 6.94 -11.69 11.01
N GLU A 109 6.36 -10.71 11.68
CA GLU A 109 5.20 -9.91 11.28
C GLU A 109 5.46 -8.97 10.07
N ASN A 110 6.57 -9.14 9.34
CA ASN A 110 6.93 -8.30 8.18
C ASN A 110 7.31 -9.13 6.95
N LEU A 111 6.31 -9.68 6.28
CA LEU A 111 6.44 -10.31 4.95
C LEU A 111 6.89 -9.33 3.86
N LEU A 112 6.78 -8.02 4.12
CA LEU A 112 7.20 -6.95 3.25
C LEU A 112 8.18 -6.04 3.99
N SER A 113 9.32 -5.79 3.39
CA SER A 113 10.38 -4.94 3.95
C SER A 113 10.87 -3.94 2.92
N LEU A 114 11.40 -2.81 3.36
CA LEU A 114 12.12 -1.90 2.47
C LEU A 114 13.55 -2.40 2.29
N ALA A 115 13.97 -2.59 1.04
CA ALA A 115 15.33 -3.03 0.73
C ALA A 115 16.36 -1.99 1.19
N ALA A 116 17.16 -2.37 2.19
CA ALA A 116 18.26 -1.57 2.71
C ALA A 116 19.60 -2.14 2.24
N THR A 117 20.18 -1.53 1.21
CA THR A 117 21.43 -1.98 0.59
C THR A 117 22.63 -1.13 1.02
N THR A 118 23.77 -1.79 1.31
CA THR A 118 25.05 -1.13 1.62
C THR A 118 26.19 -1.75 0.78
N PRO A 119 26.81 -1.01 -0.15
CA PRO A 119 26.48 0.37 -0.53
C PRO A 119 25.12 0.47 -1.22
N ILE A 120 24.62 1.70 -1.37
CA ILE A 120 23.31 1.97 -1.98
C ILE A 120 23.31 1.43 -3.41
N LEU A 121 22.48 0.42 -3.66
CA LEU A 121 22.18 -0.14 -4.98
C LEU A 121 21.08 0.70 -5.65
N PRO A 122 21.36 1.44 -6.74
CA PRO A 122 20.35 2.22 -7.45
C PRO A 122 19.22 1.33 -7.97
N GLY A 123 17.97 1.78 -7.81
CA GLY A 123 16.79 1.06 -8.29
C GLY A 123 16.28 -0.05 -7.37
N LEU A 124 17.10 -0.54 -6.42
CA LEU A 124 16.70 -1.51 -5.39
C LEU A 124 16.58 -0.87 -4.00
N HIS A 125 17.47 0.06 -3.64
CA HIS A 125 17.43 0.70 -2.32
C HIS A 125 16.11 1.45 -2.10
N GLY A 126 15.42 1.15 -1.00
CA GLY A 126 14.14 1.74 -0.64
C GLY A 126 12.93 1.17 -1.39
N GLN A 127 13.11 0.16 -2.23
CA GLN A 127 12.00 -0.58 -2.84
C GLN A 127 11.35 -1.52 -1.81
N LEU A 128 10.06 -1.81 -1.99
CA LEU A 128 9.38 -2.82 -1.20
C LEU A 128 9.74 -4.21 -1.72
N VAL A 129 10.21 -5.10 -0.85
CA VAL A 129 10.58 -6.47 -1.18
C VAL A 129 9.84 -7.45 -0.30
N THR A 130 9.60 -8.65 -0.80
CA THR A 130 9.07 -9.74 0.02
C THR A 130 10.18 -10.42 0.82
N GLY A 131 9.82 -11.37 1.68
CA GLY A 131 10.80 -12.25 2.35
C GLY A 131 11.57 -13.19 1.40
N PHE A 132 11.23 -13.24 0.10
CA PHE A 132 11.92 -14.08 -0.87
C PHE A 132 13.34 -13.56 -1.14
N CYS A 133 14.34 -14.36 -0.75
CA CYS A 133 15.74 -14.12 -1.03
C CYS A 133 16.44 -15.46 -1.29
N HIS A 134 17.00 -15.64 -2.49
CA HIS A 134 17.67 -16.88 -2.87
C HIS A 134 19.01 -16.62 -3.59
N PRO A 135 20.12 -17.26 -3.18
CA PRO A 135 21.40 -17.16 -3.88
C PRO A 135 21.32 -17.73 -5.30
N TRP A 136 21.82 -17.01 -6.31
CA TRP A 136 21.78 -17.44 -7.70
C TRP A 136 22.93 -16.85 -8.52
N HIS A 137 23.73 -17.71 -9.15
CA HIS A 137 24.88 -17.35 -10.01
C HIS A 137 25.78 -16.24 -9.44
N GLY A 138 26.10 -16.30 -8.14
CA GLY A 138 26.98 -15.32 -7.48
C GLY A 138 26.29 -14.01 -7.09
N GLY A 139 24.98 -13.90 -7.30
CA GLY A 139 24.13 -12.82 -6.80
C GLY A 139 22.96 -13.34 -5.97
N LEU A 140 21.96 -12.48 -5.80
CA LEU A 140 20.74 -12.75 -5.03
C LEU A 140 19.51 -12.50 -5.88
N LEU A 141 18.60 -13.46 -5.91
CA LEU A 141 17.25 -13.29 -6.42
C LEU A 141 16.38 -12.68 -5.33
N LEU A 142 15.65 -11.64 -5.70
CA LEU A 142 14.76 -10.89 -4.82
C LEU A 142 13.44 -10.67 -5.54
N GLN A 143 12.35 -10.71 -4.79
CA GLN A 143 11.03 -10.33 -5.28
C GLN A 143 10.71 -8.91 -4.82
N VAL A 144 10.61 -7.99 -5.78
CA VAL A 144 10.28 -6.59 -5.57
C VAL A 144 8.80 -6.39 -5.84
N VAL A 145 8.12 -5.71 -4.94
CA VAL A 145 6.72 -5.32 -5.09
C VAL A 145 6.65 -3.96 -5.78
N GLU A 146 5.94 -3.91 -6.91
CA GLU A 146 5.66 -2.70 -7.64
C GLU A 146 4.23 -2.22 -7.35
N ALA A 147 4.09 -0.96 -6.96
CA ALA A 147 2.79 -0.34 -6.83
C ALA A 147 2.30 0.08 -8.21
N THR A 148 1.16 -0.46 -8.66
CA THR A 148 0.51 -0.02 -9.90
C THR A 148 -0.31 1.25 -9.63
N ASP A 149 -0.15 2.27 -10.48
CA ASP A 149 -0.90 3.52 -10.37
C ASP A 149 -2.42 3.26 -10.51
N GLY A 150 -3.15 3.32 -9.39
CA GLY A 150 -4.61 3.34 -9.37
C GLY A 150 -5.31 1.99 -9.19
N GLU A 151 -4.60 0.88 -9.01
CA GLU A 151 -5.20 -0.43 -8.73
C GLU A 151 -4.69 -1.07 -7.43
N PRO A 152 -5.55 -1.81 -6.70
CA PRO A 152 -5.15 -2.58 -5.52
C PRO A 152 -4.42 -3.90 -5.85
N ALA A 153 -4.18 -4.20 -7.13
CA ALA A 153 -3.44 -5.38 -7.54
C ALA A 153 -1.93 -5.11 -7.43
N VAL A 154 -1.29 -5.74 -6.46
CA VAL A 154 0.16 -5.69 -6.27
C VAL A 154 0.81 -6.58 -7.34
N THR A 155 1.43 -5.96 -8.36
CA THR A 155 2.32 -6.68 -9.28
C THR A 155 3.71 -6.78 -8.67
N SER A 156 4.36 -7.93 -8.79
CA SER A 156 5.72 -8.12 -8.31
C SER A 156 6.65 -8.56 -9.43
N VAL A 157 7.93 -8.26 -9.27
CA VAL A 157 8.99 -8.55 -10.23
C VAL A 157 10.05 -9.38 -9.51
N LEU A 158 10.46 -10.49 -10.14
CA LEU A 158 11.67 -11.20 -9.78
C LEU A 158 12.86 -10.47 -10.40
N GLY A 159 13.82 -10.07 -9.58
CA GLY A 159 15.06 -9.47 -10.06
C GLY A 159 16.30 -10.05 -9.40
N TRP A 160 17.44 -9.72 -9.97
CA TRP A 160 18.75 -10.21 -9.57
C TRP A 160 19.64 -9.05 -9.14
N ALA A 161 20.20 -9.17 -7.93
CA ALA A 161 21.17 -8.24 -7.38
C ALA A 161 22.57 -8.88 -7.40
N ASP A 162 23.52 -8.18 -8.02
CA ASP A 162 24.93 -8.56 -8.03
C ASP A 162 25.69 -7.78 -6.94
N PRO A 163 26.14 -8.43 -5.86
CA PRO A 163 26.90 -7.76 -4.81
C PRO A 163 28.31 -7.36 -5.27
N ALA A 164 28.89 -8.04 -6.26
CA ALA A 164 30.24 -7.77 -6.74
C ALA A 164 30.28 -6.54 -7.65
N THR A 165 29.31 -6.42 -8.56
CA THR A 165 29.23 -5.27 -9.48
C THR A 165 28.31 -4.16 -8.96
N GLN A 166 27.58 -4.40 -7.86
CA GLN A 166 26.61 -3.48 -7.28
C GLN A 166 25.54 -3.08 -8.29
N THR A 167 25.09 -4.04 -9.09
CA THR A 167 24.02 -3.86 -10.07
C THR A 167 22.77 -4.58 -9.64
N TRP A 168 21.64 -3.97 -9.96
CA TRP A 168 20.31 -4.56 -9.84
C TRP A 168 19.66 -4.62 -11.22
N GLN A 169 19.04 -5.75 -11.55
CA GLN A 169 18.26 -5.88 -12.78
C GLN A 169 16.96 -6.67 -12.55
N PRO A 170 15.82 -6.19 -13.07
CA PRO A 170 14.61 -7.00 -13.14
C PRO A 170 14.82 -8.12 -14.16
N LEU A 171 14.41 -9.34 -13.83
CA LEU A 171 14.52 -10.50 -14.71
C LEU A 171 13.17 -10.82 -15.36
N ALA A 172 12.12 -10.89 -14.55
CA ALA A 172 10.80 -11.30 -15.01
C ALA A 172 9.70 -10.82 -14.08
N GLU A 173 8.51 -10.60 -14.64
CA GLU A 173 7.31 -10.34 -13.86
C GLU A 173 6.88 -11.62 -13.12
N ALA A 174 6.74 -11.51 -11.81
CA ALA A 174 6.22 -12.56 -10.94
C ALA A 174 4.72 -12.34 -10.62
N GLY A 175 4.13 -11.23 -11.04
CA GLY A 175 2.70 -10.94 -10.88
C GLY A 175 2.27 -10.90 -9.41
N ALA A 176 1.08 -11.39 -9.11
CA ALA A 176 0.53 -11.43 -7.75
C ALA A 176 0.89 -12.72 -6.98
N PHE A 177 1.96 -13.42 -7.38
CA PHE A 177 2.39 -14.66 -6.75
C PHE A 177 3.49 -14.38 -5.73
N LEU A 178 3.37 -14.88 -4.50
CA LEU A 178 4.47 -14.85 -3.53
C LEU A 178 5.43 -16.00 -3.82
N LEU A 179 6.72 -15.70 -3.94
CA LEU A 179 7.73 -16.68 -4.33
C LEU A 179 8.39 -17.33 -3.11
N PHE A 180 8.76 -18.59 -3.24
CA PHE A 180 9.54 -19.35 -2.26
C PHE A 180 10.41 -20.39 -2.96
N HIS A 181 11.52 -20.77 -2.32
CA HIS A 181 12.40 -21.83 -2.83
C HIS A 181 12.19 -23.09 -1.96
N PRO A 182 11.71 -24.21 -2.53
CA PRO A 182 11.56 -25.46 -1.77
C PRO A 182 12.92 -26.07 -1.43
N GLU A 183 13.08 -26.61 -0.22
CA GLU A 183 14.36 -27.20 0.23
C GLU A 183 14.89 -28.31 -0.70
N ASP A 184 13.99 -29.08 -1.32
CA ASP A 184 14.33 -30.19 -2.22
C ASP A 184 14.35 -29.79 -3.72
N ALA A 185 14.08 -28.53 -4.05
CA ALA A 185 14.06 -28.08 -5.44
C ALA A 185 15.48 -27.78 -5.95
N PRO A 186 15.74 -28.01 -7.25
CA PRO A 186 16.94 -27.49 -7.89
C PRO A 186 17.04 -25.97 -7.71
N ASP A 187 18.25 -25.42 -7.64
CA ASP A 187 18.48 -23.97 -7.51
C ASP A 187 17.74 -23.14 -8.57
N ASN A 188 17.54 -23.73 -9.75
CA ASN A 188 16.91 -23.07 -10.91
C ASN A 188 15.38 -23.15 -10.92
N VAL A 189 14.80 -23.76 -9.89
CA VAL A 189 13.37 -23.95 -9.74
C VAL A 189 12.91 -23.17 -8.51
N ILE A 190 11.99 -22.25 -8.74
CA ILE A 190 11.34 -21.45 -7.72
C ILE A 190 9.86 -21.82 -7.76
N GLU A 191 9.19 -21.83 -6.62
CA GLU A 191 7.75 -22.00 -6.57
C GLU A 191 7.08 -20.69 -6.17
N GLY A 192 5.83 -20.53 -6.56
CA GLY A 192 5.04 -19.36 -6.20
C GLY A 192 3.62 -19.75 -5.87
N TRP A 193 2.94 -18.89 -5.12
CA TRP A 193 1.55 -19.12 -4.72
C TRP A 193 0.70 -17.86 -4.90
N ASN A 194 -0.51 -18.04 -5.44
CA ASN A 194 -1.55 -17.03 -5.52
C ASN A 194 -2.88 -17.60 -5.02
N GLN A 195 -3.69 -16.80 -4.35
CA GLN A 195 -4.94 -17.25 -3.74
C GLN A 195 -6.00 -17.67 -4.77
N ASP A 196 -6.02 -17.03 -5.94
CA ASP A 196 -7.01 -17.29 -7.00
C ASP A 196 -6.54 -18.36 -7.98
N GLN A 197 -5.22 -18.44 -8.21
CA GLN A 197 -4.62 -19.27 -9.26
C GLN A 197 -3.86 -20.50 -8.73
N GLY A 198 -3.62 -20.56 -7.42
CA GLY A 198 -2.92 -21.68 -6.77
C GLY A 198 -1.41 -21.63 -6.94
N LYS A 199 -0.79 -22.83 -6.90
CA LYS A 199 0.65 -23.02 -6.96
C LYS A 199 1.18 -22.92 -8.39
N ILE A 200 2.21 -22.12 -8.56
CA ILE A 200 3.00 -22.04 -9.78
C ILE A 200 4.41 -22.57 -9.55
N LYS A 201 4.99 -23.07 -10.62
CA LYS A 201 6.41 -23.39 -10.71
C LYS A 201 7.06 -22.45 -11.71
N LEU A 202 8.17 -21.87 -11.29
CA LEU A 202 9.02 -20.98 -12.04
C LEU A 202 10.34 -21.68 -12.33
N THR A 203 10.66 -21.87 -13.61
CA THR A 203 11.97 -22.39 -14.00
C THR A 203 12.80 -21.29 -14.62
N LEU A 204 13.97 -21.03 -14.05
CA LEU A 204 14.98 -20.14 -14.60
C LEU A 204 15.76 -20.88 -15.68
N LEU A 205 15.60 -20.44 -16.92
CA LEU A 205 16.37 -20.96 -18.05
C LEU A 205 17.56 -20.04 -18.30
N LEU A 206 18.77 -20.58 -18.19
CA LEU A 206 19.96 -19.94 -18.76
C LEU A 206 19.80 -19.98 -20.28
N GLU A 207 19.75 -18.81 -20.92
CA GLU A 207 19.85 -18.79 -22.37
C GLU A 207 21.22 -19.37 -22.75
N PRO A 208 21.30 -20.36 -23.67
CA PRO A 208 22.58 -20.82 -24.14
C PRO A 208 23.24 -19.64 -24.86
N SER A 209 24.42 -19.24 -24.38
CA SER A 209 25.24 -18.18 -24.97
C SER A 209 25.33 -18.42 -26.48
N LEU A 210 24.56 -17.65 -27.26
CA LEU A 210 24.61 -17.64 -28.71
C LEU A 210 25.83 -16.83 -29.14
N HIS A 211 27.01 -17.43 -29.01
CA HIS A 211 28.19 -16.96 -29.70
C HIS A 211 29.00 -18.13 -30.27
N PRO A 212 29.64 -17.90 -31.43
CA PRO A 212 29.41 -18.60 -32.70
C PRO A 212 30.14 -19.93 -32.89
#